data_AF-A0A6B3NJN6-F1
#
_entry.id   AF-A0A6B3NJN6-F1
#
_cell.length_a   1.000
_cell.length_b   1.000
_cell.length_c   1.000
_cell.angle_alpha   90.00
_cell.angle_beta   90.00
_cell.angle_gamma   90.00
#
_symmetry.space_group_name_H-M   'P 1'
#
loop_
_entity.id
_entity.type
_entity.pdbx_description
1 polymer ?
#
loop_
_entity_poly.entity_id
_entity_poly.type
_entity_poly.pdbx_seq_one_letter_code
_entity_poly.pdbx_strand_id
1 'polypeptide(L)'
;ETREVTLRLPSQPWYLEGYHRPAINHPDHVIYEIIGRLLSEGRTSRLYKSLVEEKQIALSAQGFSGFPGAKYPNLMLLYALTAPGHTVEEVATVLDNELERLKQEPVSEQELERVKTQARAELLRSLDSNMGMARYLTSYEVRTGSWRNLFKELDKIAAVTPADIQRVAKATFRPQNLTIGRLLPKEED
;
A
#
# COMPACT_ATOMS: atom_id res chain seq x y z
N GLU A 1 18.29 2.73 -11.83
CA GLU A 1 19.04 1.97 -10.80
C GLU A 1 18.25 2.05 -9.50
N THR A 2 18.19 0.95 -8.75
CA THR A 2 17.51 0.91 -7.45
C THR A 2 18.23 1.84 -6.50
N ARG A 3 17.49 2.70 -5.78
CA ARG A 3 18.06 3.61 -4.79
C ARG A 3 17.96 2.95 -3.42
N GLU A 4 19.01 2.98 -2.62
CA GLU A 4 19.00 2.38 -1.29
C GLU A 4 19.55 3.33 -0.24
N VAL A 5 18.94 3.33 0.94
CA VAL A 5 19.38 4.11 2.10
C VAL A 5 19.31 3.23 3.34
N THR A 6 20.42 3.13 4.07
CA THR A 6 20.49 2.41 5.36
C THR A 6 20.85 3.40 6.47
N LEU A 7 20.04 3.45 7.51
CA LEU A 7 20.29 4.21 8.73
C LEU A 7 20.53 3.26 9.89
N ARG A 8 21.49 3.60 10.76
CA ARG A 8 21.77 2.84 12.00
C ARG A 8 21.43 3.67 13.22
N LEU A 9 20.35 3.31 13.91
CA LEU A 9 19.80 4.01 15.08
C LEU A 9 19.52 3.00 16.21
N PRO A 10 19.39 3.44 17.48
CA PRO A 10 18.94 2.57 18.57
C PRO A 10 17.44 2.24 18.42
N SER A 11 17.14 1.35 17.48
CA SER A 11 15.79 0.99 17.06
C SER A 11 15.73 -0.49 16.65
N GLN A 12 14.54 -1.08 16.69
CA GLN A 12 14.29 -2.37 16.03
C GLN A 12 14.51 -2.24 14.51
N PRO A 13 14.85 -3.33 13.80
CA PRO A 13 15.03 -3.27 12.36
C PRO A 13 13.73 -2.98 11.60
N TRP A 14 13.78 -2.08 10.63
CA TRP A 14 12.69 -1.84 9.68
C TRP A 14 13.17 -2.00 8.25
N TYR A 15 12.33 -2.61 7.42
CA TYR A 15 12.48 -2.66 5.98
C TYR A 15 11.37 -1.82 5.32
N LEU A 16 11.73 -1.01 4.33
CA LEU A 16 10.82 -0.12 3.61
C LEU A 16 11.08 -0.16 2.10
N GLU A 17 10.01 -0.13 1.31
CA GLU A 17 10.05 0.02 -0.14
C GLU A 17 9.11 1.14 -0.59
N GLY A 18 9.66 2.13 -1.29
CA GLY A 18 8.92 3.22 -1.91
C GLY A 18 8.87 3.04 -3.43
N TYR A 19 7.66 3.04 -3.99
CA TYR A 19 7.41 3.01 -5.43
C TYR A 19 6.72 4.28 -5.88
N HIS A 20 7.21 4.95 -6.93
CA HIS A 20 6.51 6.13 -7.44
C HIS A 20 5.16 5.73 -8.05
N ARG A 21 4.14 6.51 -7.73
CA ARG A 21 2.81 6.44 -8.34
C ARG A 21 2.32 7.83 -8.78
N PRO A 22 1.42 7.91 -9.77
CA PRO A 22 0.82 9.16 -10.19
C PRO A 22 -0.03 9.87 -9.12
N ALA A 23 -0.45 11.10 -9.43
CA ALA A 23 -1.37 11.88 -8.60
C ALA A 23 -2.79 11.29 -8.56
N ILE A 24 -3.60 11.75 -7.60
CA ILE A 24 -5.01 11.32 -7.39
C ILE A 24 -5.93 11.42 -8.61
N ASN A 25 -5.67 12.36 -9.53
CA ASN A 25 -6.50 12.53 -10.74
C ASN A 25 -6.15 11.54 -11.86
N HIS A 26 -5.11 10.72 -11.69
CA HIS A 26 -4.75 9.70 -12.66
C HIS A 26 -5.87 8.65 -12.79
N PRO A 27 -6.19 8.16 -14.00
CA PRO A 27 -7.25 7.16 -14.21
C PRO A 27 -7.08 5.91 -13.33
N ASP A 28 -5.84 5.47 -13.14
CA ASP A 28 -5.52 4.28 -12.34
C ASP A 28 -5.48 4.53 -10.81
N HIS A 29 -5.81 5.73 -10.32
CA HIS A 29 -5.71 6.06 -8.89
C HIS A 29 -6.39 5.00 -8.01
N VAL A 30 -7.61 4.59 -8.37
CA VAL A 30 -8.39 3.58 -7.63
C VAL A 30 -7.74 2.21 -7.65
N ILE A 31 -7.00 1.85 -8.71
CA ILE A 31 -6.33 0.56 -8.80
C ILE A 31 -5.17 0.52 -7.81
N TYR A 32 -4.42 1.62 -7.67
CA TYR A 32 -3.38 1.74 -6.64
C TYR A 32 -3.95 1.73 -5.22
N GLU A 33 -5.14 2.28 -4.99
CA GLU A 33 -5.80 2.16 -3.68
C GLU A 33 -6.17 0.70 -3.40
N ILE A 34 -6.77 0.00 -4.36
CA ILE A 34 -7.10 -1.43 -4.24
C ILE A 34 -5.86 -2.28 -4.00
N ILE A 35 -4.75 -2.03 -4.72
CA ILE A 35 -3.47 -2.72 -4.50
C ILE A 35 -2.98 -2.50 -3.06
N GLY A 36 -2.99 -1.26 -2.58
CA GLY A 36 -2.60 -0.95 -1.20
C GLY A 36 -3.45 -1.76 -0.20
N ARG A 37 -4.76 -1.79 -0.39
CA ARG A 37 -5.68 -2.53 0.47
C ARG A 37 -5.46 -4.05 0.46
N LEU A 38 -5.25 -4.63 -0.73
CA LEU A 38 -4.93 -6.05 -0.88
C LEU A 38 -3.66 -6.43 -0.11
N LEU A 39 -2.63 -5.57 -0.21
CA LEU A 39 -1.34 -5.81 0.41
C LEU A 39 -1.37 -5.58 1.92
N SER A 40 -2.07 -4.56 2.44
CA SER A 40 -1.89 -4.13 3.84
C SER A 40 -3.13 -3.95 4.70
N GLU A 41 -4.35 -4.02 4.16
CA GLU A 41 -5.55 -3.72 4.95
C GLU A 41 -6.01 -4.90 5.82
N GLY A 42 -5.68 -4.82 7.11
CA GLY A 42 -6.14 -5.73 8.14
C GLY A 42 -5.51 -7.12 8.09
N ARG A 43 -6.00 -8.02 8.95
CA ARG A 43 -5.42 -9.37 9.15
C ARG A 43 -5.62 -10.33 7.97
N THR A 44 -6.44 -9.94 6.99
CA THR A 44 -6.69 -10.75 5.80
C THR A 44 -5.84 -10.31 4.61
N SER A 45 -5.05 -9.24 4.78
CA SER A 45 -4.14 -8.72 3.76
C SER A 45 -2.95 -9.66 3.54
N ARG A 46 -2.39 -9.61 2.32
CA ARG A 46 -1.31 -10.51 1.91
C ARG A 46 -0.05 -10.35 2.75
N LEU A 47 0.37 -9.10 3.00
CA LEU A 47 1.58 -8.85 3.79
C LEU A 47 1.42 -9.31 5.24
N TYR A 48 0.25 -9.09 5.85
CA TYR A 48 0.01 -9.58 7.21
C TYR A 48 0.09 -11.11 7.27
N LYS A 49 -0.63 -11.81 6.38
CA LYS A 49 -0.63 -13.27 6.34
C LYS A 49 0.77 -13.84 6.14
N SER A 50 1.48 -13.37 5.11
CA SER A 50 2.78 -13.94 4.77
C SER A 50 3.86 -13.58 5.79
N LEU A 51 4.01 -12.30 6.17
CA LEU A 51 5.13 -11.85 7.00
C LEU A 51 4.90 -12.05 8.50
N VAL A 52 3.66 -11.87 8.99
CA VAL A 52 3.35 -11.84 10.43
C VAL A 52 2.78 -13.17 10.90
N GLU A 53 1.82 -13.75 10.16
CA GLU A 53 1.10 -14.95 10.59
C GLU A 53 1.82 -16.26 10.19
N GLU A 54 2.18 -16.41 8.92
CA GLU A 54 2.71 -17.66 8.37
C GLU A 54 4.22 -17.81 8.60
N LYS A 55 5.01 -16.79 8.26
CA LYS A 55 6.47 -16.83 8.39
C LYS A 55 6.97 -16.33 9.74
N GLN A 56 6.17 -15.52 10.43
CA GLN A 56 6.49 -14.93 11.74
C GLN A 56 7.81 -14.13 11.77
N ILE A 57 8.23 -13.60 10.62
CA ILE A 57 9.48 -12.84 10.48
C ILE A 57 9.30 -11.33 10.67
N ALA A 58 8.05 -10.87 10.78
CA ALA A 58 7.71 -9.49 11.07
C ALA A 58 6.71 -9.39 12.22
N LEU A 59 6.89 -8.38 13.08
CA LEU A 59 5.91 -7.98 14.09
C LEU A 59 4.75 -7.20 13.49
N SER A 60 5.03 -6.48 12.39
CA SER A 60 4.00 -5.78 11.62
C SER A 60 4.45 -5.62 10.17
N ALA A 61 3.50 -5.65 9.24
CA ALA A 61 3.72 -5.34 7.83
C ALA A 61 2.53 -4.53 7.30
N GLN A 62 2.81 -3.40 6.66
CA GLN A 62 1.82 -2.41 6.27
C GLN A 62 2.21 -1.71 4.96
N GLY A 63 1.25 -0.94 4.43
CA GLY A 63 1.40 -0.21 3.19
C GLY A 63 0.58 1.08 3.20
N PHE A 64 1.08 2.10 2.52
CA PHE A 64 0.40 3.36 2.27
C PHE A 64 0.38 3.65 0.78
N SER A 65 -0.81 3.95 0.25
CA SER A 65 -0.95 4.46 -1.10
C SER A 65 -1.14 5.98 -1.02
N GLY A 66 -0.10 6.77 -1.33
CA GLY A 66 -0.21 8.24 -1.28
C GLY A 66 0.71 8.96 -0.29
N PHE A 67 1.91 8.46 -0.01
CA PHE A 67 2.87 9.08 0.91
C PHE A 67 3.78 10.09 0.19
N PRO A 68 4.08 11.29 0.75
CA PRO A 68 3.50 11.88 1.97
C PRO A 68 2.16 12.59 1.73
N GLY A 69 1.65 12.60 0.50
CA GLY A 69 0.33 13.10 0.13
C GLY A 69 -0.06 12.71 -1.29
N ALA A 70 -1.31 12.98 -1.70
CA ALA A 70 -1.87 12.44 -2.95
C ALA A 70 -2.13 13.48 -4.07
N LYS A 71 -1.97 14.79 -3.81
CA LYS A 71 -2.31 15.85 -4.78
C LYS A 71 -1.41 15.81 -6.03
N TYR A 72 -0.13 15.49 -5.83
CA TYR A 72 0.88 15.38 -6.88
C TYR A 72 1.41 13.94 -6.93
N PRO A 73 2.24 13.57 -7.94
CA PRO A 73 2.93 12.29 -7.94
C PRO A 73 3.66 12.04 -6.61
N ASN A 74 3.57 10.81 -6.12
CA ASN A 74 3.90 10.45 -4.75
C ASN A 74 4.35 8.99 -4.67
N LEU A 75 4.40 8.42 -3.47
CA LEU A 75 4.84 7.05 -3.25
C LEU A 75 3.69 6.14 -2.81
N MET A 76 3.72 4.91 -3.31
CA MET A 76 3.23 3.76 -2.56
C MET A 76 4.38 3.25 -1.70
N LEU A 77 4.19 3.27 -0.38
CA LEU A 77 5.19 2.87 0.60
C LEU A 77 4.76 1.55 1.21
N LEU A 78 5.58 0.51 1.13
CA LEU A 78 5.41 -0.75 1.83
C LEU A 78 6.49 -0.85 2.89
N TYR A 79 6.17 -1.39 4.06
CA TYR A 79 7.16 -1.53 5.12
C TYR A 79 6.79 -2.62 6.11
N ALA A 80 7.80 -3.13 6.80
CA ALA A 80 7.61 -4.07 7.88
C ALA A 80 8.65 -3.87 8.99
N LEU A 81 8.20 -4.14 10.21
CA LEU A 81 9.00 -4.20 11.41
C LEU A 81 9.42 -5.63 11.65
N THR A 82 10.73 -5.90 11.63
CA THR A 82 11.28 -7.25 11.73
C THR A 82 11.05 -7.85 13.13
N ALA A 83 10.75 -9.15 13.18
CA ALA A 83 10.66 -9.91 14.43
C ALA A 83 12.05 -10.20 15.03
N PRO A 84 12.18 -10.39 16.35
CA PRO A 84 13.45 -10.75 16.98
C PRO A 84 14.06 -12.01 16.34
N GLY A 85 15.36 -11.98 16.05
CA GLY A 85 16.07 -13.10 15.43
C GLY A 85 15.98 -13.18 13.91
N HIS A 86 15.24 -12.27 13.27
CA HIS A 86 15.13 -12.17 11.81
C HIS A 86 15.81 -10.93 11.25
N THR A 87 16.01 -10.93 9.94
CA THR A 87 16.74 -9.93 9.15
C THR A 87 15.80 -9.14 8.25
N VAL A 88 16.24 -7.95 7.82
CA VAL A 88 15.47 -7.16 6.84
C VAL A 88 15.50 -7.79 5.44
N GLU A 89 16.51 -8.62 5.15
CA GLU A 89 16.64 -9.38 3.90
C GLU A 89 15.62 -10.52 3.79
N GLU A 90 15.31 -11.22 4.90
CA GLU A 90 14.22 -12.20 4.94
C GLU A 90 12.87 -11.53 4.64
N VAL A 91 12.63 -10.36 5.26
CA VAL A 91 11.43 -9.56 5.03
C VAL A 91 11.36 -9.12 3.56
N ALA A 92 12.45 -8.59 3.02
CA ALA A 92 12.54 -8.16 1.62
C ALA A 92 12.19 -9.29 0.65
N THR A 93 12.71 -10.49 0.90
CA THR A 93 12.46 -11.68 0.07
C THR A 93 10.98 -12.07 0.06
N VAL A 94 10.33 -12.10 1.23
CA VAL A 94 8.91 -12.45 1.33
C VAL A 94 8.02 -11.36 0.71
N LEU A 95 8.37 -10.09 0.89
CA LEU A 95 7.66 -8.97 0.29
C LEU A 95 7.75 -9.02 -1.24
N ASP A 96 8.94 -9.23 -1.81
CA ASP A 96 9.16 -9.38 -3.25
C ASP A 96 8.33 -10.53 -3.83
N ASN A 97 8.29 -11.68 -3.15
CA ASN A 97 7.44 -12.81 -3.55
C ASN A 97 5.96 -12.43 -3.64
N GLU A 98 5.42 -11.68 -2.67
CA GLU A 98 4.02 -11.24 -2.71
C GLU A 98 3.75 -10.24 -3.83
N LEU A 99 4.72 -9.37 -4.15
CA LEU A 99 4.63 -8.45 -5.29
C LEU A 99 4.70 -9.18 -6.63
N GLU A 100 5.56 -10.19 -6.76
CA GLU A 100 5.63 -11.03 -7.95
C GLU A 100 4.35 -11.84 -8.15
N ARG A 101 3.78 -12.40 -7.07
CA ARG A 101 2.46 -13.06 -7.13
C ARG A 101 1.38 -12.10 -7.58
N LEU A 102 1.34 -10.86 -7.07
CA LEU A 102 0.38 -9.86 -7.52
C LEU A 102 0.54 -9.49 -9.01
N LYS A 103 1.76 -9.56 -9.54
CA LYS A 103 2.05 -9.36 -10.97
C LYS A 103 1.64 -10.54 -11.84
N GLN A 104 1.82 -11.78 -11.35
CA GLN A 104 1.74 -12.98 -12.18
C GLN A 104 0.40 -13.73 -12.02
N GLU A 105 -0.15 -13.74 -10.82
CA GLU A 105 -1.38 -14.45 -10.45
C GLU A 105 -2.55 -13.47 -10.40
N PRO A 106 -3.68 -13.75 -11.10
CA PRO A 106 -4.86 -12.92 -10.98
C PRO A 106 -5.39 -12.94 -9.54
N VAL A 107 -5.75 -11.76 -9.02
CA VAL A 107 -6.48 -11.66 -7.74
C VAL A 107 -7.82 -12.37 -7.90
N SER A 108 -8.17 -13.23 -6.95
CA SER A 108 -9.45 -13.94 -6.98
C SER A 108 -10.62 -12.97 -6.86
N GLU A 109 -11.76 -13.30 -7.47
CA GLU A 109 -12.98 -12.48 -7.36
C GLU A 109 -13.39 -12.27 -5.91
N GLN A 110 -13.30 -13.30 -5.07
CA GLN A 110 -13.63 -13.22 -3.65
C GLN A 110 -12.74 -12.21 -2.91
N GLU A 111 -11.43 -12.23 -3.16
CA GLU A 111 -10.48 -11.31 -2.53
C GLU A 111 -10.74 -9.87 -2.98
N LEU A 112 -11.01 -9.66 -4.27
CA LEU A 112 -11.31 -8.36 -4.84
C LEU A 112 -12.63 -7.79 -4.31
N GLU A 113 -13.71 -8.58 -4.30
CA GLU A 113 -15.01 -8.14 -3.79
C GLU A 113 -14.98 -7.82 -2.29
N ARG A 114 -14.18 -8.56 -1.52
CA ARG A 114 -13.94 -8.23 -0.10
C ARG A 114 -13.35 -6.82 0.03
N VAL A 115 -12.29 -6.52 -0.72
CA VAL A 115 -11.62 -5.22 -0.65
C VAL A 115 -12.52 -4.08 -1.14
N LYS A 116 -13.28 -4.28 -2.24
CA LYS A 116 -14.28 -3.30 -2.71
C LYS A 116 -15.34 -3.02 -1.64
N THR A 117 -15.82 -4.07 -0.96
CA THR A 117 -16.80 -3.95 0.12
C THR A 117 -16.22 -3.17 1.30
N GLN A 118 -14.98 -3.45 1.69
CA GLN A 118 -14.28 -2.73 2.75
C GLN A 118 -14.13 -1.24 2.42
N ALA A 119 -13.70 -0.90 1.21
CA ALA A 119 -13.55 0.48 0.75
C ALA A 119 -14.88 1.26 0.83
N ARG A 120 -15.98 0.65 0.38
CA ARG A 120 -17.31 1.27 0.47
C ARG A 120 -17.74 1.48 1.92
N ALA A 121 -17.55 0.46 2.76
CA ALA A 121 -17.94 0.53 4.17
C ALA A 121 -17.14 1.57 4.95
N GLU A 122 -15.84 1.69 4.68
CA GLU A 122 -14.97 2.72 5.28
C GLU A 122 -15.38 4.14 4.89
N LEU A 123 -15.74 4.35 3.62
CA LEU A 123 -16.26 5.65 3.19
C LEU A 123 -17.54 5.99 3.93
N LEU A 124 -18.52 5.08 3.97
CA LEU A 124 -19.79 5.32 4.66
C LEU A 124 -19.60 5.64 6.15
N ARG A 125 -18.77 4.86 6.85
CA ARG A 125 -18.42 5.14 8.26
C ARG A 125 -17.76 6.49 8.44
N SER A 126 -16.91 6.90 7.49
CA SER A 126 -16.25 8.20 7.56
C SER A 126 -17.23 9.35 7.36
N LEU A 127 -18.23 9.19 6.50
CA LEU A 127 -19.25 10.21 6.24
C LEU A 127 -20.31 10.31 7.34
N ASP A 128 -20.41 9.32 8.23
CA ASP A 128 -21.38 9.29 9.35
C ASP A 128 -21.11 10.33 10.44
N SER A 129 -19.92 10.93 10.45
CA SER A 129 -19.57 12.01 11.39
C SER A 129 -19.37 13.34 10.68
N ASN A 130 -19.77 14.45 11.32
CA ASN A 130 -19.54 15.80 10.81
C ASN A 130 -18.06 16.06 10.48
N MET A 131 -17.15 15.61 11.36
CA MET A 131 -15.72 15.75 11.17
C MET A 131 -15.19 14.94 9.98
N GLY A 132 -15.62 13.68 9.85
CA GLY A 132 -15.19 12.82 8.75
C GLY A 132 -15.75 13.31 7.41
N MET A 133 -17.03 13.69 7.37
CA MET A 133 -17.65 14.35 6.22
C MET A 133 -16.85 15.60 5.80
N ALA A 134 -16.61 16.53 6.74
CA ALA A 134 -15.84 17.74 6.46
C ALA A 134 -14.44 17.42 5.92
N ARG A 135 -13.73 16.46 6.53
CA ARG A 135 -12.39 16.05 6.10
C ARG A 135 -12.38 15.49 4.68
N TYR A 136 -13.28 14.57 4.34
CA TYR A 136 -13.29 13.95 3.02
C TYR A 136 -13.71 14.93 1.92
N LEU A 137 -14.80 15.67 2.12
CA LEU A 137 -15.30 16.60 1.11
C LEU A 137 -14.28 17.71 0.81
N THR A 138 -13.73 18.35 1.84
CA THR A 138 -12.70 19.39 1.65
C THR A 138 -11.43 18.83 1.04
N SER A 139 -11.00 17.63 1.45
CA SER A 139 -9.80 17.02 0.91
C SER A 139 -9.94 16.64 -0.58
N TYR A 140 -11.13 16.22 -1.02
CA TYR A 140 -11.37 15.95 -2.45
C TYR A 140 -11.54 17.24 -3.26
N GLU A 141 -12.18 18.26 -2.72
CA GLU A 141 -12.25 19.59 -3.34
C GLU A 141 -10.84 20.12 -3.63
N VAL A 142 -9.97 20.15 -2.62
CA VAL A 142 -8.62 20.73 -2.72
C VAL A 142 -7.68 19.94 -3.64
N ARG A 143 -7.84 18.61 -3.71
CA ARG A 143 -6.93 17.73 -4.46
C ARG A 143 -7.41 17.43 -5.88
N THR A 144 -8.72 17.37 -6.10
CA THR A 144 -9.33 16.94 -7.37
C THR A 144 -10.13 18.04 -8.07
N GLY A 145 -10.34 19.18 -7.40
CA GLY A 145 -11.16 20.28 -7.91
C GLY A 145 -12.66 20.08 -7.76
N SER A 146 -13.12 18.96 -7.19
CA SER A 146 -14.51 18.77 -6.81
C SER A 146 -14.69 17.69 -5.75
N TRP A 147 -15.36 18.01 -4.64
CA TRP A 147 -15.75 17.04 -3.62
C TRP A 147 -16.60 15.88 -4.17
N ARG A 148 -17.32 16.12 -5.29
CA ARG A 148 -18.16 15.10 -5.95
C ARG A 148 -17.35 13.93 -6.50
N ASN A 149 -16.06 14.13 -6.77
CA ASN A 149 -15.19 13.06 -7.26
C ASN A 149 -15.04 11.92 -6.24
N LEU A 150 -15.22 12.21 -4.94
CA LEU A 150 -15.27 11.19 -3.88
C LEU A 150 -16.30 10.10 -4.17
N PHE A 151 -17.50 10.49 -4.60
CA PHE A 151 -18.60 9.55 -4.84
C PHE A 151 -18.43 8.80 -6.16
N LYS A 152 -17.90 9.48 -7.19
CA LYS A 152 -17.53 8.83 -8.46
C LYS A 152 -16.44 7.78 -8.30
N GLU A 153 -15.64 7.88 -7.24
CA GLU A 153 -14.58 6.92 -6.97
C GLU A 153 -15.13 5.54 -6.61
N LEU A 154 -16.29 5.47 -5.93
CA LEU A 154 -16.94 4.19 -5.61
C LEU A 154 -17.34 3.43 -6.88
N ASP A 155 -17.84 4.13 -7.89
CA ASP A 155 -18.20 3.51 -9.18
C ASP A 155 -16.94 2.99 -9.89
N LYS A 156 -15.85 3.76 -9.85
CA LYS A 156 -14.56 3.35 -10.40
C LYS A 156 -13.98 2.14 -9.66
N ILE A 157 -14.08 2.10 -8.33
CA ILE A 157 -13.66 0.97 -7.50
C ILE A 157 -14.47 -0.27 -7.87
N ALA A 158 -15.79 -0.16 -8.02
CA ALA A 158 -16.65 -1.27 -8.41
C ALA A 158 -16.26 -1.87 -9.76
N ALA A 159 -15.82 -1.03 -10.71
CA ALA A 159 -15.40 -1.42 -12.05
C ALA A 159 -13.98 -2.04 -12.13
N VAL A 160 -13.18 -1.99 -11.06
CA VAL A 160 -11.82 -2.57 -11.08
C VAL A 160 -11.87 -4.08 -11.33
N THR A 161 -11.02 -4.55 -12.23
CA THR A 161 -10.86 -5.97 -12.57
C THR A 161 -9.52 -6.54 -12.07
N PRO A 162 -9.39 -7.88 -11.94
CA PRO A 162 -8.08 -8.50 -11.67
C PRO A 162 -7.00 -8.15 -12.70
N ALA A 163 -7.38 -7.99 -13.97
CA ALA A 163 -6.45 -7.64 -15.04
C ALA A 163 -5.89 -6.21 -14.88
N ASP A 164 -6.71 -5.27 -14.41
CA ASP A 164 -6.27 -3.91 -14.10
C ASP A 164 -5.21 -3.89 -12.99
N ILE A 165 -5.45 -4.68 -11.94
CA ILE A 165 -4.52 -4.84 -10.81
C ILE A 165 -3.19 -5.38 -11.31
N GLN A 166 -3.20 -6.45 -12.10
CA GLN A 166 -1.95 -7.02 -12.64
C GLN A 166 -1.22 -6.04 -13.55
N ARG A 167 -1.94 -5.29 -14.40
CA ARG A 167 -1.34 -4.28 -15.29
C ARG A 167 -0.63 -3.20 -14.47
N VAL A 168 -1.30 -2.64 -13.46
CA VAL A 168 -0.73 -1.58 -12.61
C VAL A 168 0.39 -2.12 -11.73
N ALA A 169 0.25 -3.33 -11.18
CA ALA A 169 1.31 -3.99 -10.42
C ALA A 169 2.58 -4.18 -11.28
N LYS A 170 2.44 -4.71 -12.51
CA LYS A 170 3.55 -4.89 -13.46
C LYS A 170 4.20 -3.56 -13.87
N ALA A 171 3.42 -2.48 -13.93
CA ALA A 171 3.94 -1.15 -14.25
C ALA A 171 4.70 -0.51 -13.08
N THR A 172 4.25 -0.78 -11.85
CA THR A 172 4.70 -0.08 -10.64
C THR A 172 5.87 -0.79 -9.97
N PHE A 173 5.77 -2.09 -9.74
CA PHE A 173 6.73 -2.89 -8.99
C PHE A 173 7.86 -3.37 -9.89
N ARG A 174 8.77 -2.42 -10.15
CA ARG A 174 9.95 -2.61 -11.00
C ARG A 174 11.18 -2.06 -10.27
N PRO A 175 12.37 -2.67 -10.46
CA PRO A 175 13.60 -2.18 -9.85
C PRO A 175 13.89 -0.70 -10.17
N GLN A 176 13.56 -0.24 -11.38
CA GLN A 176 13.78 1.15 -11.79
C GLN A 176 12.86 2.16 -11.08
N ASN A 177 11.76 1.69 -10.47
CA ASN A 177 10.81 2.51 -9.74
C ASN A 177 10.93 2.33 -8.22
N LEU A 178 11.89 1.53 -7.75
CA LEU A 178 12.05 1.16 -6.34
C LEU A 178 13.09 2.02 -5.64
N THR A 179 12.75 2.48 -4.45
CA THR A 179 13.67 2.98 -3.44
C THR A 179 13.55 2.14 -2.17
N ILE A 180 14.66 1.61 -1.68
CA ILE A 180 14.72 0.78 -0.47
C ILE A 180 15.23 1.63 0.70
N GLY A 181 14.53 1.55 1.84
CA GLY A 181 14.97 2.08 3.12
C GLY A 181 15.19 0.96 4.12
N ARG A 182 16.30 1.00 4.85
CA ARG A 182 16.58 0.10 5.97
C ARG A 182 16.89 0.91 7.21
N LEU A 183 16.24 0.56 8.30
CA LEU A 183 16.62 1.02 9.63
C LEU A 183 17.20 -0.18 10.37
N LEU A 184 18.45 -0.08 10.81
CA LEU A 184 19.13 -1.15 11.52
C LEU A 184 19.57 -0.67 12.91
N PRO A 185 19.72 -1.58 13.90
CA PRO A 185 20.35 -1.25 15.17
C PRO A 185 21.75 -0.67 14.95
N LYS A 186 22.17 0.23 15.84
CA LYS A 186 23.60 0.54 15.99
C LYS A 186 24.31 -0.71 16.50
N GLU A 187 25.51 -0.96 15.98
CA GLU A 187 26.41 -1.94 16.59
C GLU A 187 26.78 -1.40 17.98
N GLU A 188 26.68 -2.24 19.02
CA GLU A 188 27.20 -1.90 20.34
C GLU A 188 28.73 -1.92 20.26
N ASP A 189 29.39 -0.84 20.72
CA ASP A 189 30.85 -0.75 20.84
C ASP A 189 31.40 -1.74 21.87
#